data_AF-A0A7X0JD35-F1
#
_entry.id   AF-A0A7X0JD35-F1
#
_cell.length_a   1.000
_cell.length_b   1.000
_cell.length_c   1.000
_cell.angle_alpha   90.00
_cell.angle_beta   90.00
_cell.angle_gamma   90.00
#
_symmetry.space_group_name_H-M   'P 1'
#
loop_
_entity.id
_entity.type
_entity.pdbx_description
1 polymer ?
#
loop_
_entity_poly.entity_id
_entity_poly.type
_entity_poly.pdbx_seq_one_letter_code
_entity_poly.pdbx_strand_id
1 'polypeptide(L)'
;MTIVEVRVQLAVTTPSRLWEGAALRLRQSGLHYDEIVETIGSVLDPQLEDCVAVMLMPGQIDGCTLELFQVNSAARPGIAPVN
;
A
#
# COMPACT_ATOMS: atom_id res chain seq x y z
N MET A 1 23.13 -12.31 -14.32
CA MET A 1 22.18 -11.62 -13.43
C MET A 1 20.85 -12.33 -13.58
N THR A 2 20.28 -12.85 -12.49
CA THR A 2 19.01 -13.57 -12.52
C THR A 2 17.97 -12.70 -11.85
N ILE A 3 16.88 -12.41 -12.55
CA ILE A 3 15.77 -11.60 -12.03
C ILE A 3 14.65 -12.55 -11.62
N VAL A 4 14.12 -12.37 -10.41
CA VAL A 4 13.00 -13.15 -9.88
C VAL A 4 11.89 -12.17 -9.49
N GLU A 5 10.68 -12.39 -10.01
CA GLU A 5 9.51 -11.56 -9.73
C GLU A 5 8.52 -12.27 -8.80
N VAL A 6 8.03 -11.55 -7.80
CA VAL A 6 6.96 -12.01 -6.90
C VAL A 6 5.75 -11.10 -7.08
N ARG A 7 4.59 -11.68 -7.43
CA ARG A 7 3.31 -10.96 -7.56
C ARG A 7 2.31 -11.46 -6.53
N VAL A 8 1.64 -10.54 -5.85
CA VAL A 8 0.59 -10.84 -4.87
C VAL A 8 -0.67 -10.05 -5.20
N GLN A 9 -1.84 -10.64 -4.94
CA GLN A 9 -3.13 -9.97 -5.06
C GLN A 9 -3.78 -9.90 -3.68
N LEU A 10 -4.23 -8.72 -3.29
CA LEU A 10 -4.81 -8.46 -1.99
C LEU A 10 -6.22 -7.93 -2.11
N ALA A 11 -7.11 -8.44 -1.27
CA ALA A 11 -8.45 -7.90 -1.09
C ALA A 11 -8.46 -7.06 0.19
N VAL A 12 -8.64 -5.74 0.05
CA VAL A 12 -8.80 -4.85 1.20
C VAL A 12 -10.26 -4.91 1.66
N THR A 13 -10.51 -5.63 2.75
CA THR A 13 -11.87 -5.80 3.30
C THR A 13 -12.24 -4.72 4.31
N THR A 14 -11.25 -4.12 4.98
CA THR A 14 -11.45 -3.08 5.99
C THR A 14 -10.47 -1.92 5.77
N PRO A 15 -10.82 -0.93 4.93
CA PRO A 15 -9.99 0.24 4.62
C PRO A 15 -9.43 0.98 5.83
N SER A 16 -10.25 1.22 6.86
CA SER A 16 -9.85 1.97 8.05
C SER A 16 -8.75 1.28 8.85
N ARG A 17 -8.82 -0.05 9.01
CA ARG A 17 -7.77 -0.82 9.69
C ARG A 17 -6.45 -0.85 8.93
N LEU A 18 -6.53 -0.89 7.60
CA LEU A 18 -5.35 -0.78 6.75
C LEU A 18 -4.70 0.60 6.94
N TRP A 19 -5.51 1.67 6.92
CA TRP A 19 -5.03 3.03 7.15
C TRP A 19 -4.39 3.19 8.53
N GLU A 20 -5.01 2.67 9.60
CA GLU A 20 -4.47 2.71 10.97
C GLU A 20 -3.08 2.05 11.06
N GLY A 21 -2.91 0.89 10.41
CA GLY A 21 -1.63 0.19 10.34
C GLY A 21 -0.56 0.99 9.59
N ALA A 22 -0.91 1.55 8.43
CA ALA A 22 -0.01 2.38 7.64
C ALA A 22 0.38 3.65 8.40
N ALA A 23 -0.59 4.35 9.00
CA ALA A 23 -0.37 5.54 9.82
C ALA A 23 0.55 5.24 11.00
N LEU A 24 0.37 4.11 11.70
CA LEU A 24 1.26 3.72 12.80
C LEU A 24 2.72 3.58 12.33
N ARG A 25 2.94 2.95 11.17
CA ARG A 25 4.28 2.77 10.60
C ARG A 25 4.92 4.09 10.19
N LEU A 26 4.16 5.00 9.59
CA LEU A 26 4.64 6.33 9.22
C LEU A 26 4.96 7.20 10.45
N ARG A 27 4.16 7.10 11.52
CA ARG A 27 4.47 7.75 12.80
C ARG A 27 5.76 7.22 13.40
N GLN A 28 6.00 5.91 13.31
CA GLN A 28 7.24 5.30 13.79
C GLN A 28 8.46 5.74 12.97
N SER A 29 8.28 6.09 11.69
CA SER A 29 9.33 6.73 10.87
C SER A 29 9.47 8.24 11.11
N GLY A 30 8.68 8.82 12.02
CA GLY A 30 8.81 10.22 12.44
C GLY A 30 7.87 11.20 11.74
N LEU A 31 6.95 10.75 10.88
CA LEU A 31 5.98 11.65 10.25
C LEU A 31 4.91 12.09 11.25
N HIS A 32 4.53 13.36 11.16
CA HIS A 32 3.39 13.92 11.88
C HIS A 32 2.08 13.67 11.14
N TYR A 33 0.96 13.93 11.81
CA TYR A 33 -0.37 13.59 11.31
C TYR A 33 -0.69 14.23 9.95
N ASP A 34 -0.36 15.50 9.75
CA ASP A 34 -0.65 16.20 8.50
C ASP A 34 0.12 15.58 7.32
N GLU A 35 1.41 15.25 7.53
CA GLU A 35 2.23 14.56 6.53
C GLU A 35 1.71 13.14 6.23
N ILE A 36 1.15 12.46 7.23
CA ILE A 36 0.50 11.15 7.05
C ILE A 36 -0.73 11.29 6.18
N VAL A 37 -1.58 12.29 6.46
CA VAL A 37 -2.79 12.53 5.65
C VAL A 37 -2.42 12.90 4.22
N GLU A 38 -1.35 13.67 4.01
CA GLU A 38 -0.81 13.96 2.67
C GLU A 38 -0.27 12.70 1.97
N THR A 39 0.30 11.75 2.72
CA THR A 39 0.92 10.54 2.16
C THR A 39 -0.09 9.44 1.83
N ILE A 40 -1.08 9.20 2.70
CA ILE A 40 -1.99 8.04 2.59
C ILE A 40 -3.47 8.41 2.63
N GLY A 41 -3.81 9.68 2.49
CA GLY A 41 -5.17 10.19 2.63
C GLY A 41 -5.67 10.21 4.07
N SER A 42 -6.93 10.60 4.25
CA SER A 42 -7.55 10.65 5.59
C SER A 42 -8.11 9.28 5.99
N VAL A 43 -8.38 9.07 7.29
CA VAL A 43 -9.03 7.82 7.75
C VAL A 43 -10.44 7.61 7.16
N LEU A 44 -11.13 8.69 6.78
CA LEU A 44 -12.47 8.64 6.17
C LEU A 44 -12.43 8.39 4.67
N ASP A 45 -11.32 8.75 4.02
CA ASP A 45 -11.09 8.56 2.58
C ASP A 45 -9.61 8.17 2.35
N PRO A 46 -9.25 6.91 2.66
CA PRO A 46 -7.88 6.45 2.62
C PRO A 46 -7.42 6.16 1.19
N GLN A 47 -6.20 6.58 0.84
CA GLN A 47 -5.54 6.17 -0.39
C GLN A 47 -5.03 4.74 -0.21
N LEU A 48 -5.82 3.76 -0.66
CA LEU A 48 -5.59 2.34 -0.38
C LEU A 48 -4.26 1.83 -0.94
N GLU A 49 -3.90 2.30 -2.13
CA GLU A 49 -2.65 1.93 -2.79
C GLU A 49 -1.42 2.41 -2.01
N ASP A 50 -1.44 3.65 -1.52
CA ASP A 50 -0.37 4.17 -0.67
C ASP A 50 -0.33 3.49 0.70
N CYS A 51 -1.50 3.21 1.30
CA CYS A 51 -1.55 2.44 2.54
C CYS A 51 -0.93 1.04 2.38
N VAL A 52 -1.24 0.36 1.27
CA VAL A 52 -0.65 -0.96 0.95
C VAL A 52 0.84 -0.83 0.69
N ALA A 53 1.28 0.21 -0.04
CA ALA A 53 2.69 0.45 -0.31
C ALA A 53 3.50 0.62 0.98
N VAL A 54 3.00 1.42 1.93
CA VAL A 54 3.61 1.58 3.26
C VAL A 54 3.72 0.25 4.01
N MET A 55 2.68 -0.58 3.94
CA MET A 55 2.65 -1.86 4.65
C MET A 55 3.55 -2.93 4.03
N LEU A 56 3.61 -2.98 2.71
CA LEU A 56 4.28 -4.04 1.96
C LEU A 56 5.65 -3.68 1.43
N MET A 57 6.12 -2.45 1.63
CA MET A 57 7.46 -2.04 1.22
C MET A 57 8.47 -3.12 1.67
N PRO A 58 9.11 -3.82 0.72
CA PRO A 58 10.01 -4.91 1.05
C PRO A 58 11.16 -4.39 1.90
N GLY A 59 11.49 -5.11 2.97
CA GLY A 59 12.76 -4.89 3.65
C GLY A 59 13.93 -5.24 2.73
N GLN A 60 15.12 -4.73 3.05
CA GLN A 60 16.34 -5.18 2.40
C GLN A 60 16.53 -6.68 2.69
N ILE A 61 16.77 -7.46 1.63
CA ILE A 61 17.07 -8.90 1.71
C ILE A 61 18.54 -9.07 1.33
N ASP A 62 19.30 -9.78 2.16
CA ASP A 62 20.73 -10.01 1.91
C ASP A 62 20.97 -10.67 0.55
N GLY A 63 21.86 -10.07 -0.24
CA GLY A 63 22.16 -10.53 -1.61
C GLY A 63 21.12 -10.14 -2.67
N CYS A 64 20.05 -9.42 -2.30
CA CYS A 64 19.07 -8.89 -3.24
C CYS A 64 19.14 -7.36 -3.33
N THR A 65 18.93 -6.85 -4.54
CA THR A 65 18.68 -5.43 -4.78
C THR A 65 17.21 -5.26 -5.14
N LEU A 66 16.51 -4.34 -4.47
CA LEU A 66 15.15 -3.98 -4.85
C LEU A 66 15.22 -3.06 -6.08
N GLU A 67 14.96 -3.62 -7.26
CA GLU A 67 14.96 -2.85 -8.51
C GLU A 67 13.64 -2.11 -8.74
N LEU A 68 12.51 -2.74 -8.39
CA LEU A 68 11.18 -2.18 -8.61
C LEU A 68 10.20 -2.66 -7.54
N PHE A 69 9.43 -1.71 -6.99
CA PHE A 69 8.28 -1.99 -6.14
C PHE A 69 7.07 -1.21 -6.68
N GLN A 70 5.98 -1.92 -6.95
CA GLN A 70 4.75 -1.33 -7.50
C GLN A 70 3.54 -1.88 -6.75
N VAL A 71 2.64 -0.98 -6.36
CA VAL A 71 1.31 -1.30 -5.89
C VAL A 71 0.34 -0.71 -6.89
N ASN A 72 -0.50 -1.56 -7.47
CA ASN A 72 -1.53 -1.14 -8.41
C ASN A 72 -2.89 -1.50 -7.83
N SER A 73 -3.79 -0.53 -7.78
CA SER A 73 -5.20 -0.80 -7.54
C SER A 73 -5.78 -1.50 -8.78
N ALA A 74 -6.15 -2.77 -8.62
CA ALA A 74 -6.92 -3.44 -9.66
C ALA A 74 -8.35 -2.88 -9.62
N ALA A 75 -8.84 -2.37 -10.76
CA ALA A 75 -10.27 -2.12 -10.91
C ALA A 75 -11.01 -3.42 -10.55
N ARG A 76 -11.96 -3.34 -9.62
CA ARG A 76 -12.76 -4.50 -9.19
C ARG A 76 -13.30 -5.21 -10.44
N PRO A 77 -12.99 -6.50 -10.68
CA PRO A 77 -13.66 -7.24 -11.74
C PRO A 77 -15.13 -7.38 -11.36
N GLY A 78 -16.00 -6.63 -12.06
CA GLY A 78 -17.45 -6.81 -12.05
C GLY A 78 -18.24 -5.83 -11.17
N ILE A 79 -18.70 -4.73 -11.76
CA ILE A 79 -20.12 -4.52 -12.10
C ILE A 79 -20.12 -3.87 -13.48
N ALA A 80 -20.48 -4.61 -14.54
CA ALA A 80 -20.86 -3.96 -15.79
C ALA A 80 -22.11 -3.11 -15.51
N PRO A 81 -22.19 -1.85 -15.96
CA PRO A 81 -23.42 -1.08 -15.83
C PRO A 81 -24.52 -1.83 -16.59
N VAL A 82 -25.57 -2.23 -15.87
CA VAL A 82 -26.83 -2.60 -16.50
C VAL A 82 -27.58 -1.30 -16.82
N ASN A 83 -27.70 -1.06 -18.13
CA ASN A 83 -28.36 0.02 -18.87
C ASN A 83 -27.45 1.17 -19.32
#